data_AF-A0A392SSF0-F1
#
_entry.id   AF-A0A392SSF0-F1
#
_cell.length_a   1.000
_cell.length_b   1.000
_cell.length_c   1.000
_cell.angle_alpha   90.00
_cell.angle_beta   90.00
_cell.angle_gamma   90.00
#
_symmetry.space_group_name_H-M   'P 1'
#
loop_
_entity.id
_entity.type
_entity.pdbx_description
1 polymer ?
#
loop_
_entity_poly.entity_id
_entity_poly.type
_entity_poly.pdbx_seq_one_letter_code
_entity_poly.pdbx_strand_id
1 'polypeptide(L)' 'FEKPSAIQQRGIVPFCKGLDVIQQAQSGTGKTATFCSGILQQLDYSLTECQALV' A
#
# COMPACT_ATOMS: atom_id res chain seq x y z
N PHE A 1 -11.38 -10.33 4.32
CA PHE A 1 -10.62 -10.37 3.06
C PHE A 1 -9.91 -11.71 2.99
N GLU A 2 -10.32 -12.60 2.10
CA GLU A 2 -9.77 -13.97 2.05
C GLU A 2 -8.68 -14.15 1.00
N LYS A 3 -8.75 -13.41 -0.12
CA LYS A 3 -7.73 -13.48 -1.18
C LYS A 3 -7.43 -12.10 -1.76
N PRO A 4 -6.16 -11.63 -1.73
CA PRO A 4 -5.79 -10.34 -2.28
C PRO A 4 -6.01 -10.33 -3.80
N SER A 5 -6.46 -9.20 -4.33
CA SER A 5 -6.67 -9.01 -5.77
C SER A 5 -5.33 -9.01 -6.52
N ALA A 6 -5.40 -9.17 -7.85
CA ALA A 6 -4.20 -9.24 -8.68
C ALA A 6 -3.33 -7.97 -8.62
N ILE A 7 -3.93 -6.81 -8.33
CA ILE A 7 -3.19 -5.55 -8.15
C ILE A 7 -2.58 -5.45 -6.74
N GLN A 8 -3.29 -5.91 -5.71
CA GLN A 8 -2.79 -5.98 -4.34
C GLN A 8 -1.57 -6.90 -4.23
N GLN A 9 -1.62 -8.09 -4.82
CA GLN A 9 -0.50 -9.04 -4.80
C GLN A 9 0.77 -8.46 -5.44
N ARG A 10 0.62 -7.70 -6.54
CA ARG A 10 1.73 -7.08 -7.25
C ARG A 10 2.23 -5.80 -6.56
N GLY A 11 1.34 -5.07 -5.91
CA GLY A 11 1.62 -3.75 -5.36
C GLY A 11 2.09 -3.75 -3.91
N ILE A 12 1.56 -4.63 -3.06
CA ILE A 12 1.84 -4.63 -1.62
C ILE A 12 3.32 -4.91 -1.35
N VAL A 13 3.89 -5.97 -1.92
CA VAL A 13 5.27 -6.37 -1.65
C VAL A 13 6.31 -5.29 -2.01
N PRO A 14 6.33 -4.72 -3.24
CA PRO A 14 7.29 -3.67 -3.56
C PRO A 14 7.05 -2.40 -2.72
N PHE A 15 5.80 -2.05 -2.44
CA PHE A 15 5.49 -0.90 -1.59
C PHE A 15 6.02 -1.10 -0.17
N CYS A 16 5.79 -2.26 0.46
CA CYS A 16 6.33 -2.56 1.79
C CYS A 16 7.87 -2.55 1.86
N LYS A 17 8.55 -2.68 0.70
CA LYS A 17 10.02 -2.57 0.60
C LYS A 17 10.52 -1.13 0.42
N GLY A 18 9.62 -0.14 0.41
CA GLY A 18 9.99 1.25 0.17
C GLY A 18 10.32 1.55 -1.30
N LEU A 19 9.89 0.71 -2.23
CA LEU A 19 10.06 0.96 -3.65
C LEU A 19 8.93 1.84 -4.18
N ASP A 20 9.26 2.72 -5.12
CA ASP A 20 8.25 3.46 -5.88
C ASP A 20 7.42 2.50 -6.73
N VAL A 21 6.09 2.63 -6.68
CA VAL A 21 5.18 1.75 -7.41
C VAL A 21 4.16 2.55 -8.21
N ILE A 22 4.11 2.34 -9.52
CA ILE A 22 3.03 2.82 -10.39
C ILE A 22 2.01 1.69 -10.55
N GLN A 23 0.78 1.92 -10.10
CA GLN A 23 -0.31 0.93 -10.20
C GLN A 23 -1.49 1.50 -10.98
N GLN A 24 -1.78 0.89 -12.12
CA GLN A 24 -2.95 1.20 -12.93
C GLN A 24 -3.96 0.05 -12.82
N ALA A 25 -5.16 0.36 -12.35
CA ALA A 25 -6.26 -0.59 -12.30
C ALA A 25 -7.61 0.14 -12.34
N GLN A 26 -8.69 -0.54 -12.75
CA GLN A 26 -10.05 0.03 -12.75
C GLN A 26 -10.55 0.36 -11.33
N SER A 27 -11.62 1.16 -11.23
CA SER A 27 -12.26 1.43 -9.93
C SER A 27 -12.71 0.12 -9.25
N GLY A 28 -12.71 0.07 -7.92
CA GLY A 28 -13.12 -1.11 -7.15
C GLY A 28 -12.13 -2.28 -7.10
N THR A 29 -10.94 -2.16 -7.70
CA THR A 29 -9.95 -3.27 -7.79
C THR A 29 -9.02 -3.40 -6.58
N GLY A 30 -9.19 -2.55 -5.55
CA GLY A 30 -8.45 -2.65 -4.29
C GLY A 30 -7.16 -1.82 -4.21
N LYS A 31 -6.98 -0.83 -5.09
CA LYS A 31 -5.86 0.15 -5.03
C LYS A 31 -5.74 0.80 -3.63
N THR A 32 -6.88 1.14 -3.03
CA THR A 32 -6.94 1.73 -1.68
C THR A 32 -6.32 0.87 -0.61
N ALA A 33 -6.71 -0.40 -0.56
CA ALA A 33 -6.13 -1.32 0.38
C ALA A 33 -4.62 -1.53 0.13
N THR A 34 -4.15 -1.43 -1.12
CA THR A 34 -2.72 -1.53 -1.44
C THR A 34 -1.91 -0.39 -0.83
N PHE A 35 -2.31 0.88 -1.03
CA PHE A 35 -1.57 2.01 -0.44
C PHE A 35 -1.68 2.04 1.08
N CYS A 36 -2.87 1.76 1.64
CA CYS A 36 -3.04 1.72 3.09
C CYS A 36 -2.14 0.67 3.74
N SER A 37 -2.10 -0.55 3.18
CA SER A 37 -1.26 -1.62 3.72
C SER A 37 0.23 -1.27 3.62
N GLY A 38 0.63 -0.68 2.49
CA GLY A 38 1.99 -0.26 2.26
C GLY A 38 2.46 0.85 3.22
N ILE A 39 1.63 1.88 3.42
CA ILE A 39 1.90 2.96 4.38
C ILE A 39 2.01 2.42 5.79
N LEU A 40 1.00 1.65 6.25
CA LEU A 40 0.97 1.10 7.60
C LEU A 40 2.19 0.23 7.89
N GLN A 41 2.71 -0.49 6.89
CA GLN A 41 3.89 -1.33 7.06
C GLN A 41 5.20 -0.53 7.20
N GLN A 42 5.23 0.72 6.74
CA GLN A 42 6.38 1.62 6.82
C GLN A 42 6.32 2.62 7.99
N LEU A 43 5.19 2.72 8.68
CA LEU A 43 5.04 3.66 9.80
C LEU A 43 5.96 3.29 10.97
N ASP A 44 6.67 4.29 11.48
CA ASP A 44 7.35 4.24 12.76
C ASP A 44 6.41 4.74 13.87
N TYR A 45 5.94 3.81 14.70
CA TYR A 45 5.02 4.12 15.80
C TYR A 45 5.66 4.88 16.97
N SER A 46 6.98 5.08 16.96
CA SER A 46 7.67 5.88 17.97
C SER A 46 7.64 7.39 17.69
N LEU A 47 7.31 7.78 16.46
CA LEU A 47 7.34 9.17 15.99
C LEU A 47 5.94 9.75 15.81
N THR A 48 5.67 10.88 16.46
CA THR A 48 4.39 11.61 16.36
C THR A 48 4.50 12.76 15.36
N GLU A 49 4.75 12.43 14.09
CA GLU A 49 4.84 13.38 12.99
C GLU A 49 4.14 12.87 11.73
N CYS A 50 4.02 13.72 10.71
CA CYS A 50 3.44 13.32 9.43
C CYS A 50 4.44 12.41 8.68
N GLN A 51 4.10 11.13 8.55
CA GLN A 51 4.96 10.12 7.90
C GLN A 51 4.46 9.68 6.52
N ALA A 52 3.21 9.98 6.17
CA ALA A 52 2.62 9.60 4.89
C ALA A 52 1.56 10.60 4.43
N LEU A 53 1.48 10.83 3.13
CA LEU A 53 0.48 11.68 2.47
C LEU A 53 -0.15 10.91 1.30
N VAL A 54 -1.47 11.00 1.15
CA VAL A 54 -2.28 10.29 0.13
C VAL A 54 -3.14 11.27 -0.63
#